data_AF-A0AAW8NSB5-F1
#
_entry.id   AF-A0AAW8NSB5-F1
#
_cell.length_a   1.000
_cell.length_b   1.000
_cell.length_c   1.000
_cell.angle_alpha   90.00
_cell.angle_beta   90.00
_cell.angle_gamma   90.00
#
_symmetry.space_group_name_H-M   'P 1'
#
loop_
_entity.id
_entity.type
_entity.pdbx_description
1 polymer ?
#
loop_
_entity_poly.entity_id
_entity_poly.type
_entity_poly.pdbx_seq_one_letter_code
_entity_poly.pdbx_strand_id
1 'polypeptide(L)'
;MGLMKKNLTIVLISAGLISVASSVYAGKQNKWILEYTFMSGSTVVGEQVINQCTSTEFTTGQVTANKVLRASEPCSYDHSKNPEPQR
;
A
#
# COMPACT_ATOMS: atom_id res chain seq x y z
N MET A 1 27.85 -42.33 31.72
CA MET A 1 28.68 -41.14 31.36
C MET A 1 28.20 -40.68 29.98
N GLY A 2 27.50 -39.58 29.76
CA GLY A 2 27.43 -38.32 30.48
C GLY A 2 28.42 -37.32 29.89
N LEU A 3 28.03 -36.55 28.86
CA LEU A 3 28.43 -35.14 28.67
C LEU A 3 27.60 -34.40 27.59
N MET A 4 26.65 -33.61 28.09
CA MET A 4 26.20 -32.26 27.69
C MET A 4 26.66 -31.63 26.34
N LYS A 5 25.64 -31.26 25.55
CA LYS A 5 25.25 -29.86 25.16
C LYS A 5 26.16 -29.04 24.22
N LYS A 6 25.70 -28.84 22.97
CA LYS A 6 25.87 -27.60 22.17
C LYS A 6 24.61 -27.41 21.30
N ASN A 7 23.64 -26.62 21.76
CA ASN A 7 23.30 -25.28 21.26
C ASN A 7 23.33 -25.18 19.73
N LEU A 8 22.14 -25.09 19.11
CA LEU A 8 21.64 -23.86 18.47
C LEU A 8 22.57 -23.41 17.34
N THR A 9 22.21 -23.55 16.06
CA THR A 9 21.46 -22.49 15.37
C THR A 9 20.93 -23.03 14.05
N ILE A 10 19.61 -22.99 13.91
CA ILE A 10 18.89 -23.18 12.64
C ILE A 10 19.21 -21.95 11.80
N VAL A 11 20.12 -22.08 10.83
CA VAL A 11 20.32 -21.03 9.83
C VAL A 11 19.53 -21.43 8.59
N LEU A 12 18.28 -20.98 8.54
CA LEU A 12 17.49 -20.89 7.31
C LEU A 12 18.16 -19.85 6.40
N ILE A 13 19.12 -20.28 5.59
CA ILE A 13 19.79 -19.42 4.60
C ILE A 13 18.88 -19.33 3.38
N SER A 14 18.07 -18.26 3.40
CA SER A 14 17.68 -17.45 2.25
C SER A 14 17.17 -18.18 1.01
N ALA A 15 15.91 -18.61 1.08
CA ALA A 15 15.01 -18.51 -0.07
C ALA A 15 14.80 -17.01 -0.37
N GLY A 16 15.74 -16.41 -1.12
CA GLY A 16 15.86 -14.96 -1.23
C GLY A 16 16.03 -14.46 -2.66
N LEU A 17 15.51 -15.18 -3.65
CA LEU A 17 15.34 -14.66 -5.01
C LEU A 17 13.97 -15.11 -5.54
N ILE A 18 12.91 -14.79 -4.80
CA ILE A 18 11.63 -14.53 -5.45
C ILE A 18 11.82 -13.19 -6.15
N SER A 19 12.33 -13.26 -7.37
CA SER A 19 12.13 -12.21 -8.35
C SER A 19 10.62 -12.07 -8.49
N VAL A 20 10.03 -11.19 -7.68
CA VAL A 20 8.73 -10.60 -7.98
C VAL A 20 8.94 -9.81 -9.24
N ALA A 21 8.86 -10.52 -10.37
CA ALA A 21 8.53 -9.94 -11.65
C ALA A 21 7.35 -9.02 -11.35
N SER A 22 7.61 -7.72 -11.47
CA SER A 22 6.64 -6.66 -11.42
C SER A 22 5.48 -7.12 -12.28
N SER A 23 4.40 -7.53 -11.61
CA SER A 23 3.17 -7.86 -12.28
C SER A 23 2.79 -6.60 -13.05
N VAL A 24 2.89 -6.68 -14.37
CA VAL A 24 2.05 -5.90 -15.27
C VAL A 24 0.63 -6.32 -14.89
N TYR A 25 0.08 -5.70 -13.84
CA TYR A 25 -1.28 -5.96 -13.40
C TYR A 25 -2.21 -5.17 -14.32
N ALA A 26 -2.24 -5.60 -15.58
CA ALA A 26 -3.31 -5.34 -16.52
C ALA A 26 -4.55 -6.10 -16.02
N GLY A 27 -5.17 -5.58 -14.98
CA GLY A 27 -6.38 -6.16 -14.41
C GLY A 27 -7.08 -5.09 -13.59
N LYS A 28 -8.03 -4.38 -14.20
CA LYS A 28 -9.01 -3.46 -13.57
C LYS A 28 -8.67 -3.10 -12.12
N GLN A 29 -7.62 -2.33 -11.88
CA GLN A 29 -7.34 -1.90 -10.52
C GLN A 29 -8.14 -0.63 -10.33
N ASN A 30 -9.29 -0.75 -9.64
CA ASN A 30 -10.02 0.36 -9.04
C ASN A 30 -9.11 1.02 -8.00
N LYS A 31 -8.05 1.67 -8.46
CA LYS A 31 -7.12 2.41 -7.62
C LYS A 31 -7.71 3.79 -7.40
N TRP A 32 -7.51 4.31 -6.20
CA TRP A 32 -8.00 5.61 -5.81
C TRP A 32 -6.86 6.42 -5.16
N ILE A 33 -6.98 7.72 -5.26
CA ILE A 33 -6.30 8.67 -4.41
C ILE A 33 -7.24 8.88 -3.22
N LEU A 34 -6.79 8.47 -2.03
CA LEU A 34 -7.58 8.54 -0.80
C LEU A 34 -6.99 9.58 0.13
N GLU A 35 -7.81 10.50 0.61
CA GLU A 35 -7.41 11.53 1.56
C GLU A 35 -8.07 11.26 2.91
N TYR A 36 -7.26 11.14 3.95
CA TYR A 36 -7.66 10.91 5.32
C TYR A 36 -7.25 12.07 6.20
N THR A 37 -8.06 12.35 7.23
CA THR A 37 -7.68 13.22 8.35
C THR A 37 -7.59 12.41 9.63
N PHE A 38 -6.50 12.59 10.36
CA PHE A 38 -6.35 12.11 11.74
C PHE A 38 -7.02 13.07 12.69
N MET A 39 -7.85 12.52 13.58
CA MET A 39 -8.63 13.25 14.56
C MET A 39 -8.10 12.97 15.97
N SER A 40 -8.13 13.99 16.82
CA SER A 40 -8.00 13.86 18.28
C SER A 40 -9.17 14.59 18.92
N GLY A 41 -10.12 13.84 19.49
CA GLY A 41 -11.41 14.38 19.86
C GLY A 41 -12.14 14.97 18.65
N SER A 42 -12.47 16.26 18.69
CA SER A 42 -13.13 16.99 17.60
C SER A 42 -12.17 17.80 16.72
N THR A 43 -10.86 17.65 16.91
CA THR A 43 -9.84 18.46 16.22
C THR A 43 -9.07 17.63 15.20
N VAL A 44 -8.81 18.20 14.02
CA VAL A 44 -7.91 17.62 13.01
C VAL A 44 -6.48 17.83 13.47
N VAL A 45 -5.69 16.77 13.59
CA VAL A 45 -4.30 16.80 14.09
C VAL A 45 -3.27 16.32 13.06
N GLY A 46 -3.73 15.73 11.96
CA GLY A 46 -2.87 15.30 10.87
C GLY A 46 -3.67 14.89 9.64
N GLU A 47 -2.97 14.66 8.54
CA GLU A 47 -3.54 14.29 7.26
C GLU A 47 -2.71 13.18 6.62
N GLN A 48 -3.37 12.34 5.84
CA GLN A 48 -2.74 11.26 5.09
C GLN A 48 -3.34 11.18 3.69
N VAL A 49 -2.49 11.21 2.67
CA VAL A 49 -2.86 10.99 1.28
C VAL A 49 -2.24 9.67 0.82
N ILE A 50 -3.08 8.72 0.42
CA ILE A 50 -2.67 7.44 -0.14
C ILE A 50 -2.99 7.47 -1.63
N ASN A 51 -1.95 7.56 -2.46
CA ASN A 51 -2.08 7.45 -3.90
C ASN A 51 -1.85 5.99 -4.30
N GLN A 52 -2.94 5.23 -4.46
CA GLN A 52 -2.87 3.84 -4.91
C GLN A 52 -2.48 3.72 -6.39
N CYS A 53 -2.52 4.83 -7.17
CA CYS A 53 -2.08 4.89 -8.56
C CYS A 53 -0.55 4.71 -8.63
N THR A 54 0.16 5.48 -7.82
CA THR A 54 1.63 5.54 -7.78
C THR A 54 2.24 4.70 -6.65
N SER A 55 1.41 4.08 -5.81
CA SER A 55 1.84 3.39 -4.58
C SER A 55 2.64 4.31 -3.64
N THR A 56 2.28 5.60 -3.60
CA THR A 56 2.92 6.58 -2.71
C THR A 56 1.98 6.97 -1.58
N GLU A 57 2.55 7.21 -0.42
CA GLU A 57 1.83 7.69 0.76
C GLU A 57 2.52 8.93 1.30
N PHE A 58 1.73 9.94 1.62
CA PHE A 58 2.17 11.17 2.26
C PHE A 58 1.39 11.37 3.54
N THR A 59 2.09 11.59 4.65
CA THR A 59 1.46 11.84 5.95
C THR A 59 2.06 13.11 6.55
N THR A 60 1.19 13.98 7.07
CA THR A 60 1.57 15.24 7.72
C THR A 60 0.93 15.35 9.10
N GLY A 61 1.61 16.02 10.03
CA GLY A 61 1.12 16.22 11.39
C GLY A 61 1.21 14.99 12.28
N GLN A 62 0.27 14.87 13.22
CA GLN A 62 0.21 13.77 14.19
C GLN A 62 -0.62 12.61 13.67
N VAL A 63 -0.04 11.42 13.70
CA VAL A 63 -0.75 10.17 13.36
C VAL A 63 -1.48 9.67 14.60
N THR A 64 -2.79 9.42 14.45
CA THR A 64 -3.62 8.83 15.51
C THR A 64 -4.37 7.61 14.98
N ALA A 65 -4.92 6.79 15.88
CA ALA A 65 -5.76 5.66 15.48
C ALA A 65 -7.11 6.09 14.90
N ASN A 66 -7.59 7.29 15.26
CA ASN A 66 -8.84 7.83 14.75
C ASN A 66 -8.57 8.57 13.44
N LYS A 67 -8.82 7.89 12.31
CA LYS A 67 -8.72 8.48 10.98
C LYS A 67 -10.07 8.42 10.26
N VAL A 68 -10.38 9.46 9.51
CA VAL A 68 -11.63 9.59 8.76
C VAL A 68 -11.30 9.86 7.30
N LEU A 69 -11.94 9.14 6.39
CA LEU A 69 -11.84 9.41 4.96
C LEU A 69 -12.55 10.74 4.65
N ARG A 70 -11.84 11.67 4.02
CA ARG A 70 -12.35 12.99 3.62
C ARG A 70 -12.72 13.04 2.15
N ALA A 71 -11.84 12.52 1.30
CA ALA A 71 -12.04 12.52 -0.13
C ALA A 71 -11.48 11.23 -0.74
N SER A 72 -12.05 10.86 -1.89
CA SER A 72 -11.57 9.76 -2.71
C SER A 72 -11.76 10.12 -4.17
N GLU A 73 -10.67 10.12 -4.93
CA GLU A 73 -10.70 10.32 -6.38
C GLU A 73 -10.25 9.04 -7.08
N PRO A 74 -10.96 8.53 -8.11
CA PRO A 74 -10.47 7.40 -8.86
C PRO A 74 -9.19 7.78 -9.59
N CYS A 75 -8.21 6.88 -9.65
CA CYS A 75 -7.09 7.04 -10.56
C CYS A 75 -7.65 7.19 -11.97
N SER A 76 -7.30 8.29 -12.63
CA SER A 76 -7.85 8.61 -13.96
C SER A 76 -7.72 7.39 -14.87
N TYR A 77 -8.85 6.82 -15.30
CA TYR A 77 -8.85 5.86 -16.37
C TYR A 77 -8.49 6.64 -17.64
N ASP A 78 -7.34 6.32 -18.23
CA ASP A 78 -7.08 6.75 -19.60
C ASP A 78 -8.04 5.95 -20.50
N HIS A 79 -9.24 6.51 -20.71
CA HIS A 79 -10.25 6.01 -21.63
C HIS A 79 -9.86 6.28 -23.10
N SER A 80 -8.62 6.70 -23.39
CA SER A 80 -8.15 6.95 -24.76
C SER A 80 -7.80 5.66 -25.53
N LYS A 81 -7.97 4.48 -24.90
CA LYS A 81 -7.80 3.17 -25.57
C LYS A 81 -9.04 2.30 -25.51
N ASN A 82 -10.16 2.81 -25.97
CA ASN A 82 -11.18 1.98 -26.59
C ASN A 82 -11.34 2.45 -28.04
N PRO A 83 -10.72 1.80 -29.05
CA PRO A 83 -11.25 1.92 -30.40
C PRO A 83 -12.63 1.28 -30.36
N GLU A 84 -13.67 2.10 -30.19
CA GLU A 84 -15.03 1.69 -30.52
C GLU A 84 -14.98 1.08 -31.93
N PRO A 85 -15.53 -0.14 -32.14
CA PRO A 85 -15.70 -0.63 -33.50
C PRO A 85 -16.70 0.32 -34.18
N GLN A 86 -16.18 1.17 -35.07
CA GLN A 86 -16.99 2.01 -35.94
C GLN A 86 -17.96 1.08 -36.70
N ARG A 87 -19.25 1.39 -36.58
CA ARG A 87 -20.37 0.68 -37.18
C ARG A 87 -20.45 0.92 -38.69
#